data_AF-A0A929MQU6-F1
#
_entry.id   AF-A0A929MQU6-F1
#
_cell.length_a   1.000
_cell.length_b   1.000
_cell.length_c   1.000
_cell.angle_alpha   90.00
_cell.angle_beta   90.00
_cell.angle_gamma   90.00
#
_symmetry.space_group_name_H-M   'P 1'
#
loop_
_entity.id
_entity.type
_entity.pdbx_description
1 polymer ?
#
loop_
_entity_poly.entity_id
_entity_poly.type
_entity_poly.pdbx_seq_one_letter_code
_entity_poly.pdbx_strand_id
1 'polypeptide(L)'
;PHCGGVLKPDVTLYEESLNMEVFDQAISAIQQADTLIVGGTSLVVYPAAGLLQYFKGKHLVVINKQAIPQDDWADLVIHAPIGQVFSQLVLPG
;
A
#
# COMPACT_ATOMS: atom_id res chain seq x y z
N PRO A 1 19.34 6.40 -29.66
CA PRO A 1 19.70 5.00 -29.37
C PRO A 1 21.21 4.77 -29.56
N HIS A 2 22.04 5.09 -28.56
CA HIS A 2 23.50 5.18 -28.73
C HIS A 2 24.33 4.43 -27.67
N CYS A 3 23.71 3.67 -26.78
CA CYS A 3 24.40 2.86 -25.78
C CYS A 3 23.87 1.44 -25.97
N GLY A 4 24.69 0.47 -26.39
CA GLY A 4 24.28 -0.93 -26.60
C GLY A 4 23.92 -1.69 -25.31
N GLY A 5 23.48 -0.97 -24.27
CA GLY A 5 23.06 -1.53 -23.00
C GLY A 5 21.62 -2.06 -23.06
N VAL A 6 21.33 -2.99 -22.15
CA VAL A 6 19.98 -3.55 -21.98
C VAL A 6 19.06 -2.45 -21.43
N LEU A 7 17.92 -2.22 -22.10
CA LEU A 7 16.89 -1.32 -21.61
C LEU A 7 16.19 -1.97 -20.41
N LYS A 8 16.41 -1.43 -19.21
CA LYS A 8 15.70 -1.86 -18.00
C LYS A 8 14.41 -1.03 -17.83
N PRO A 9 13.26 -1.66 -17.59
CA PRO A 9 12.03 -0.94 -17.24
C PRO A 9 12.15 -0.25 -15.87
N ASP A 10 11.40 0.83 -15.68
CA ASP A 10 11.32 1.57 -14.42
C ASP A 10 10.47 0.83 -13.38
N VAL A 11 10.98 -0.31 -12.93
CA VAL A 11 10.39 -1.20 -11.93
C VAL A 11 11.49 -1.71 -10.99
N THR A 12 11.14 -1.96 -9.74
CA THR A 12 12.02 -2.66 -8.80
C THR A 12 11.83 -4.17 -8.98
N LEU A 13 12.90 -4.88 -9.33
CA LEU A 13 12.90 -6.33 -9.43
C LEU A 13 13.13 -6.97 -8.05
N TYR A 14 12.89 -8.28 -7.94
CA TYR A 14 13.29 -9.02 -6.75
C TYR A 14 14.79 -8.86 -6.50
N GLU A 15 15.17 -8.77 -5.23
CA GLU A 15 16.54 -8.59 -4.76
C GLU A 15 17.17 -7.23 -5.09
N GLU A 16 16.47 -6.35 -5.82
CA GLU A 16 16.90 -4.97 -5.99
C GLU A 16 16.52 -4.13 -4.78
N SER A 17 17.42 -3.21 -4.43
CA SER A 17 17.10 -2.20 -3.42
C SER A 17 15.99 -1.29 -3.92
N LEU A 18 15.02 -1.03 -3.04
CA LEU A 18 14.03 0.01 -3.28
C LEU A 18 14.69 1.38 -3.34
N ASN A 19 14.02 2.30 -4.03
CA ASN A 19 14.32 3.71 -3.86
C ASN A 19 13.99 4.13 -2.42
N MET A 20 15.04 4.33 -1.62
CA MET A 20 14.91 4.66 -0.20
C MET A 20 14.27 6.02 0.03
N GLU A 21 14.45 6.98 -0.88
CA GLU A 21 13.81 8.30 -0.76
C GLU A 21 12.28 8.17 -0.85
N VAL A 22 11.78 7.38 -1.79
CA VAL A 22 10.34 7.09 -1.91
C VAL A 22 9.83 6.33 -0.68
N PHE A 23 10.63 5.39 -0.17
CA PHE A 23 10.28 4.61 1.02
C PHE A 23 10.17 5.50 2.27
N ASP A 24 11.11 6.41 2.48
CA ASP A 24 11.12 7.34 3.61
C ASP A 24 9.95 8.34 3.52
N GLN A 25 9.60 8.81 2.32
CA GLN A 25 8.42 9.63 2.10
C GLN A 25 7.13 8.87 2.45
N ALA A 26 7.03 7.59 2.08
CA ALA A 26 5.89 6.75 2.43
C ALA A 26 5.78 6.56 3.96
N ILE A 27 6.90 6.30 4.65
CA ILE A 27 6.94 6.22 6.11
C ILE A 27 6.43 7.53 6.72
N SER A 28 6.94 8.68 6.27
CA SER A 28 6.55 9.99 6.78
C SER A 28 5.05 10.26 6.62
N ALA A 29 4.49 9.95 5.45
CA ALA A 29 3.06 10.12 5.18
C ALA A 29 2.21 9.21 6.08
N ILE A 30 2.61 7.94 6.23
CA ILE A 30 1.89 6.97 7.07
C ILE A 30 1.94 7.35 8.55
N GLN A 31 3.08 7.85 9.04
CA GLN A 31 3.22 8.29 10.43
C GLN A 31 2.32 9.47 10.79
N GLN A 32 2.04 10.34 9.81
CA GLN A 32 1.22 11.54 9.98
C GLN A 32 -0.27 11.29 9.73
N ALA A 33 -0.64 10.14 9.18
CA ALA A 33 -2.01 9.84 8.83
C ALA A 33 -2.88 9.56 10.07
N ASP A 34 -4.05 10.19 10.14
CA ASP A 34 -5.10 9.81 11.10
C ASP A 34 -5.80 8.50 10.71
N THR A 35 -5.92 8.26 9.40
CA THR A 35 -6.58 7.09 8.80
C THR A 35 -5.69 6.48 7.74
N LEU A 36 -5.53 5.15 7.78
CA LEU A 36 -4.82 4.38 6.77
C LEU A 36 -5.78 3.38 6.12
N ILE A 37 -5.84 3.39 4.79
CA ILE A 37 -6.61 2.41 4.01
C ILE A 37 -5.62 1.46 3.35
N VAL A 38 -5.67 0.18 3.73
CA VAL A 38 -4.96 -0.92 3.07
C VAL A 38 -5.93 -1.59 2.12
N GLY A 39 -5.60 -1.72 0.83
CA GLY A 39 -6.46 -2.49 -0.03
C GLY A 39 -5.82 -3.01 -1.30
N GLY A 40 -6.41 -4.08 -1.85
CA GLY A 40 -5.90 -4.77 -3.03
C GLY A 40 -4.54 -5.45 -2.83
N THR A 41 -4.14 -5.75 -1.60
CA THR A 41 -2.85 -6.38 -1.26
C THR A 41 -3.04 -7.44 -0.18
N SER A 42 -2.21 -8.48 -0.22
CA SER A 42 -2.13 -9.51 0.83
C SER A 42 -1.20 -9.13 1.98
N LEU A 43 -0.46 -8.01 1.87
CA LEU A 43 0.55 -7.58 2.84
C LEU A 43 1.61 -8.65 3.19
N VAL A 44 2.04 -9.46 2.22
CA VAL A 44 3.09 -10.48 2.42
C VAL A 44 4.47 -10.09 1.86
N VAL A 45 4.52 -9.07 1.00
CA VAL A 45 5.76 -8.70 0.29
C VAL A 45 6.51 -7.64 1.08
N TYR A 46 7.71 -7.99 1.54
CA TYR A 46 8.60 -7.08 2.21
C TYR A 46 9.50 -6.33 1.21
N PRO A 47 9.86 -5.06 1.53
CA PRO A 47 9.60 -4.35 2.78
C PRO A 47 8.26 -3.57 2.82
N ALA A 48 7.50 -3.52 1.73
CA ALA A 48 6.27 -2.73 1.64
C ALA A 48 5.22 -3.12 2.71
N ALA A 49 5.07 -4.41 3.01
CA ALA A 49 4.20 -4.89 4.09
C ALA A 49 4.58 -4.32 5.47
N GLY A 50 5.87 -4.05 5.69
CA GLY A 50 6.39 -3.45 6.90
C GLY A 50 5.98 -2.00 7.09
N LEU A 51 5.50 -1.29 6.06
CA LEU A 51 5.06 0.11 6.19
C LEU A 51 3.94 0.29 7.22
N LEU A 52 3.10 -0.74 7.38
CA LEU A 52 2.00 -0.73 8.34
C LEU A 52 2.47 -0.51 9.78
N GLN A 53 3.69 -0.94 10.13
CA GLN A 53 4.25 -0.78 11.48
C GLN A 53 4.51 0.68 11.87
N TYR A 54 4.55 1.58 10.88
CA TYR A 54 4.76 3.01 11.11
C TYR A 54 3.45 3.78 11.27
N PHE A 55 2.30 3.15 11.03
CA PHE A 55 1.00 3.79 11.23
C PHE A 55 0.73 3.99 12.72
N LYS A 56 0.47 5.24 13.10
CA LYS A 56 0.16 5.64 14.49
C LYS A 56 -1.17 6.38 14.61
N GLY A 57 -1.93 6.42 13.52
CA GLY A 57 -3.25 7.02 13.48
C GLY A 57 -4.29 6.20 14.24
N LYS A 58 -5.54 6.59 14.07
CA LYS A 58 -6.68 6.02 14.81
C LYS A 58 -7.44 4.97 14.04
N HIS A 59 -7.48 5.10 12.71
CA HIS A 59 -8.39 4.31 11.90
C HIS A 59 -7.64 3.50 10.85
N LEU A 60 -7.66 2.18 10.98
CA LEU A 60 -7.22 1.26 9.95
C LEU A 60 -8.45 0.71 9.22
N VAL A 61 -8.45 0.87 7.90
CA VAL A 61 -9.47 0.30 7.01
C VAL A 61 -8.80 -0.73 6.09
N VAL A 62 -9.37 -1.93 6.01
CA VAL A 62 -8.91 -2.99 5.10
C VAL A 62 -9.96 -3.24 4.02
N ILE A 63 -9.55 -3.16 2.75
CA ILE A 63 -10.40 -3.41 1.58
C ILE A 63 -9.71 -4.42 0.68
N ASN A 64 -9.99 -5.70 0.87
CA ASN A 64 -9.36 -6.76 0.10
C ASN A 64 -10.31 -7.92 -0.18
N LYS A 65 -10.20 -8.54 -1.37
CA LYS A 65 -11.08 -9.64 -1.78
C LYS A 65 -11.00 -10.85 -0.83
N GLN A 66 -9.82 -11.10 -0.30
CA GLN A 66 -9.53 -12.21 0.60
C GLN A 66 -9.15 -11.67 1.97
N ALA A 67 -9.42 -12.47 3.00
CA ALA A 67 -9.03 -12.13 4.36
C ALA A 67 -7.50 -12.04 4.49
N ILE A 68 -7.04 -11.12 5.32
CA ILE A 68 -5.64 -10.92 5.67
C ILE A 68 -5.48 -10.80 7.19
N PRO A 69 -4.29 -11.05 7.76
CA PRO A 69 -4.10 -11.01 9.22
C PRO A 69 -4.50 -9.68 9.88
N GLN A 70 -4.51 -8.59 9.14
CA GLN A 70 -4.89 -7.25 9.62
C GLN A 70 -6.39 -7.10 9.88
N ASP A 71 -7.22 -8.01 9.35
CA ASP A 71 -8.66 -7.97 9.57
C ASP A 71 -9.02 -8.04 11.06
N ASP A 72 -8.22 -8.77 11.85
CA ASP A 72 -8.46 -9.00 13.28
C ASP A 72 -8.42 -7.73 14.14
N TRP A 73 -7.77 -6.67 13.65
CA TRP A 73 -7.55 -5.43 14.42
C TRP A 73 -7.81 -4.15 13.61
N ALA A 74 -8.32 -4.27 12.39
CA ALA A 74 -8.80 -3.13 11.61
C ALA A 74 -10.16 -2.64 12.12
N ASP A 75 -10.39 -1.33 12.08
CA ASP A 75 -11.66 -0.71 12.46
C ASP A 75 -12.79 -1.02 11.47
N LEU A 76 -12.43 -1.22 10.20
CA LEU A 76 -13.37 -1.54 9.13
C LEU A 76 -12.73 -2.51 8.14
N VAL A 77 -13.42 -3.62 7.86
CA VAL A 77 -13.01 -4.62 6.87
C VAL A 77 -14.09 -4.77 5.80
N ILE A 78 -13.69 -4.67 4.53
CA ILE A 78 -14.57 -4.86 3.38
C ILE A 78 -13.97 -5.93 2.45
N HIS A 79 -14.66 -7.07 2.36
CA HIS A 79 -14.27 -8.17 1.47
C HIS A 79 -14.84 -8.01 0.05
N ALA A 80 -14.18 -7.16 -0.75
CA ALA A 80 -14.57 -6.88 -2.12
C ALA A 80 -13.37 -6.42 -2.98
N PRO A 81 -13.50 -6.40 -4.31
CA PRO A 81 -12.52 -5.74 -5.17
C PRO A 81 -12.41 -4.25 -4.82
N ILE A 82 -11.22 -3.75 -4.50
CA ILE A 82 -11.01 -2.35 -4.10
C ILE A 82 -11.59 -1.36 -5.12
N GLY A 83 -11.40 -1.61 -6.42
CA GLY A 83 -11.96 -0.75 -7.47
C GLY A 83 -13.48 -0.65 -7.45
N GLN A 84 -14.18 -1.74 -7.09
CA GLN A 84 -15.66 -1.74 -6.97
C GLN A 84 -16.14 -0.97 -5.74
N VAL A 85 -15.38 -1.02 -4.65
CA VAL A 85 -15.70 -0.26 -3.44
C VAL A 85 -15.54 1.23 -3.72
N PHE A 86 -14.40 1.63 -4.29
CA PHE A 86 -14.13 3.04 -4.58
C PHE A 86 -15.03 3.61 -5.66
N SER A 87 -15.51 2.81 -6.62
CA SER A 87 -16.46 3.30 -7.64
C SER A 87 -17.82 3.73 -7.09
N GLN A 88 -18.14 3.34 -5.85
CA GLN A 88 -19.38 3.76 -5.17
C GLN A 88 -19.20 5.07 -4.39
N LEU A 89 -17.96 5.53 -4.22
CA LEU A 89 -17.66 6.76 -3.50
C LEU A 89 -17.91 7.95 -4.40
N VAL A 90 -18.85 8.81 -3.99
CA VAL A 90 -19.07 10.11 -4.60
C VAL A 90 -18.46 11.14 -3.66
N LEU A 91 -17.41 11.83 -4.11
CA LEU A 91 -16.90 12.97 -3.36
C LEU A 91 -17.89 14.12 -3.50
N PRO A 92 -18.31 14.77 -2.41
CA PRO A 92 -19.01 16.04 -2.53
C PRO A 92 -18.10 17.03 -3.27
N GLY A 93 -18.63 17.59 -4.37
CA GLY A 93 -17.96 18.63 -5.16
C GLY A 93 -17.97 19.99 -4.48
#